data_AF-A0A0G1WRV9-F1
#
_entry.id   AF-A0A0G1WRV9-F1
#
_cell.length_a   1.000
_cell.length_b   1.000
_cell.length_c   1.000
_cell.angle_alpha   90.00
_cell.angle_beta   90.00
_cell.angle_gamma   90.00
#
_symmetry.space_group_name_H-M   'P 1'
#
loop_
_entity.id
_entity.type
_entity.pdbx_description
1 polymer ?
#
loop_
_entity_poly.entity_id
_entity_poly.type
_entity_poly.pdbx_seq_one_letter_code
_entity_poly.pdbx_strand_id
1 'polypeptide(L)'
;MEADKIRNKFLKFFKDRGHAVVSSSSLIPDDPSVLLTTAGMQQFKPYYTGEADPIKDFNSKNTVSIQKSFRTSDIDEVGDETHLTFFEMLGNFSFGGYFKEDAIKWAHEFITKEMGLAISYVSIFRGSDSVPKDEESRAIWQGLGISDIREEGMADVFWGPTGSSGPCGPTTEIYCKDATGQDVEIWNIVFNQFYFPGPREELLSGASGKKLEPLKIPGVDTGMGLERLAMISQGKKNIFETDLFAPLVGFLPKPLGEEKKRIAADHLRGTTFLLADGVRPSNKGAGYILRRLIRRAFAYEHIFKIPSLALDAMAHGIIHQYGEFYPELVRGSQSIMAEITAERSRFSKTLDRGLRELEKMNSVGAVGAFKLYETFGLPYEIIKEVADSRAMNLSREDFDKEFERHQAISRAGVEKKFGGHGLILDTGELKAGSEEELKIVTRLHTATHLLNAALHKVLGDAVEQRGSDITAERTRFDFLFPRKLTREEIKKIEDLVNYAISKDFSVSVGEFPLEEAKKSGALFFYKGHYPARVKVYTVGDADEVFSKELCGGPHILRTGEIGRFKIEKEESSSAGVRRIRATISLE
;
A
#
# COMPACT_ATOMS: atom_id res chain seq x y z
N MET A 1 -15.27 27.23 -2.42
CA MET A 1 -16.34 26.21 -2.32
C MET A 1 -15.89 25.13 -1.34
N GLU A 2 -16.77 24.64 -0.47
CA GLU A 2 -16.46 23.52 0.45
C GLU A 2 -16.18 22.22 -0.32
N ALA A 3 -15.29 21.39 0.21
CA ALA A 3 -14.80 20.20 -0.46
C ALA A 3 -15.91 19.17 -0.76
N ASP A 4 -16.87 18.97 0.15
CA ASP A 4 -18.02 18.08 -0.10
C ASP A 4 -18.86 18.52 -1.30
N LYS A 5 -19.01 19.83 -1.47
CA LYS A 5 -19.72 20.40 -2.63
C LYS A 5 -18.90 20.19 -3.90
N ILE A 6 -17.58 20.31 -3.84
CA ILE A 6 -16.68 20.03 -4.97
C ILE A 6 -16.80 18.56 -5.40
N ARG A 7 -16.70 17.61 -4.46
CA ARG A 7 -16.84 16.16 -4.73
C ARG A 7 -18.15 15.87 -5.48
N ASN A 8 -19.27 16.32 -4.92
CA ASN A 8 -20.59 16.09 -5.49
C ASN A 8 -20.77 16.76 -6.86
N LYS A 9 -20.29 18.00 -7.01
CA LYS A 9 -20.37 18.75 -8.26
C LYS A 9 -19.56 18.09 -9.36
N PHE A 10 -18.34 17.61 -9.08
CA PHE A 10 -17.50 16.90 -10.04
C PHE A 10 -18.13 15.59 -10.49
N LEU A 11 -18.55 14.74 -9.54
CA LEU A 11 -19.20 13.46 -9.85
C LEU A 11 -20.47 13.68 -10.67
N LYS A 12 -21.29 14.66 -10.30
CA LYS A 12 -22.51 14.99 -11.05
C LYS A 12 -22.20 15.51 -12.45
N PHE A 13 -21.22 16.41 -12.60
CA PHE A 13 -20.86 17.02 -13.88
C PHE A 13 -20.50 15.98 -14.94
N PHE A 14 -19.74 14.95 -14.57
CA PHE A 14 -19.38 13.85 -15.48
C PHE A 14 -20.48 12.78 -15.58
N LYS A 15 -21.22 12.50 -14.51
CA LYS A 15 -22.39 11.61 -14.57
C LYS A 15 -23.41 12.10 -15.59
N ASP A 16 -23.70 13.40 -15.61
CA ASP A 16 -24.61 14.02 -16.57
C ASP A 16 -24.10 13.94 -18.03
N ARG A 17 -22.81 13.62 -18.22
CA ARG A 17 -22.15 13.39 -19.53
C ARG A 17 -21.97 11.91 -19.86
N GLY A 18 -22.62 11.02 -19.12
CA GLY A 18 -22.62 9.58 -19.40
C GLY A 18 -21.48 8.79 -18.76
N HIS A 19 -20.70 9.40 -17.86
CA HIS A 19 -19.70 8.67 -17.08
C HIS A 19 -20.38 7.83 -15.98
N ALA A 20 -19.96 6.58 -15.85
CA ALA A 20 -20.34 5.76 -14.69
C ALA A 20 -19.58 6.25 -13.45
N VAL A 21 -20.31 6.50 -12.35
CA VAL A 21 -19.69 6.87 -11.07
C VAL A 21 -19.13 5.61 -10.41
N VAL A 22 -17.82 5.58 -10.19
CA VAL A 22 -17.10 4.46 -9.60
C VAL A 22 -16.53 4.87 -8.24
N SER A 23 -16.69 4.00 -7.24
CA SER A 23 -16.14 4.23 -5.89
C SER A 23 -14.61 4.17 -5.89
N SER A 24 -13.98 4.84 -4.93
CA SER A 24 -12.53 4.71 -4.71
C SER A 24 -12.15 3.26 -4.42
N SER A 25 -11.10 2.78 -5.06
CA SER A 25 -10.41 1.56 -4.67
C SER A 25 -9.60 1.75 -3.38
N SER A 26 -9.13 0.65 -2.81
CA SER A 26 -8.24 0.61 -1.64
C SER A 26 -6.92 1.35 -1.89
N LEU A 27 -6.32 1.92 -0.85
CA LEU A 27 -4.93 2.38 -0.85
C LEU A 27 -3.93 1.23 -1.02
N ILE A 28 -4.35 -0.01 -0.82
CA ILE A 28 -3.57 -1.22 -1.12
C ILE A 28 -3.98 -1.72 -2.51
N PRO A 29 -3.13 -1.50 -3.53
CA PRO A 29 -3.45 -1.87 -4.90
C PRO A 29 -3.33 -3.39 -5.10
N ASP A 30 -4.08 -3.91 -6.08
CA ASP A 30 -3.94 -5.31 -6.53
C ASP A 30 -2.65 -5.54 -7.34
N ASP A 31 -2.07 -4.45 -7.90
CA ASP A 31 -0.81 -4.47 -8.65
C ASP A 31 0.38 -4.64 -7.68
N PRO A 32 1.11 -5.77 -7.71
CA PRO A 32 2.20 -6.03 -6.77
C PRO A 32 3.45 -5.19 -7.05
N SER A 33 3.52 -4.49 -8.18
CA SER A 33 4.65 -3.63 -8.54
C SER A 33 4.62 -2.26 -7.87
N VAL A 34 3.52 -1.92 -7.20
CA VAL A 34 3.33 -0.66 -6.48
C VAL A 34 2.96 -0.92 -5.02
N LEU A 35 3.46 -0.07 -4.12
CA LEU A 35 3.26 -0.28 -2.68
C LEU A 35 1.89 0.21 -2.18
N LEU A 36 1.47 1.36 -2.71
CA LEU A 36 0.24 2.05 -2.38
C LEU A 36 -0.36 2.63 -3.66
N THR A 37 -1.66 2.85 -3.66
CA THR A 37 -2.36 3.56 -4.74
C THR A 37 -1.94 5.03 -4.72
N THR A 38 -1.18 5.46 -5.73
CA THR A 38 -0.63 6.81 -5.90
C THR A 38 -1.45 7.68 -6.87
N ALA A 39 -2.32 7.09 -7.69
CA ALA A 39 -3.10 7.78 -8.70
C ALA A 39 -4.48 7.14 -8.96
N GLY A 40 -5.44 7.97 -9.38
CA GLY A 40 -6.79 7.59 -9.78
C GLY A 40 -6.85 6.52 -10.87
N MET A 41 -5.92 6.58 -11.82
CA MET A 41 -5.92 5.68 -12.98
C MET A 41 -5.62 4.23 -12.65
N GLN A 42 -4.97 3.93 -11.51
CA GLN A 42 -4.44 2.60 -11.24
C GLN A 42 -5.51 1.52 -11.22
N GLN A 43 -6.70 1.83 -10.66
CA GLN A 43 -7.85 0.90 -10.67
C GLN A 43 -8.43 0.66 -12.07
N PHE A 44 -8.03 1.46 -13.06
CA PHE A 44 -8.52 1.41 -14.43
C PHE A 44 -7.50 0.90 -15.45
N LYS A 45 -6.27 0.57 -15.04
CA LYS A 45 -5.22 0.04 -15.93
C LYS A 45 -5.72 -1.07 -16.88
N PRO A 46 -6.46 -2.10 -16.40
CA PRO A 46 -6.86 -3.22 -17.27
C PRO A 46 -7.79 -2.81 -18.42
N TYR A 47 -8.51 -1.69 -18.30
CA TYR A 47 -9.41 -1.21 -19.35
C TYR A 47 -8.66 -0.52 -20.49
N TYR A 48 -7.50 0.10 -20.22
CA TYR A 48 -6.65 0.68 -21.27
C TYR A 48 -5.87 -0.40 -22.04
N THR A 49 -5.49 -1.50 -21.38
CA THR A 49 -4.79 -2.62 -22.03
C THR A 49 -5.73 -3.59 -22.75
N GLY A 50 -7.05 -3.50 -22.48
CA GLY A 50 -8.07 -4.37 -23.05
C GLY A 50 -8.20 -5.73 -22.35
N GLU A 51 -7.63 -5.86 -21.15
CA GLU A 51 -7.79 -7.02 -20.26
C GLU A 51 -9.18 -7.06 -19.60
N ALA A 52 -9.77 -5.88 -19.38
CA ALA A 52 -11.13 -5.71 -18.86
C ALA A 52 -12.02 -4.94 -19.85
N ASP A 53 -13.34 -5.12 -19.74
CA ASP A 53 -14.34 -4.54 -20.64
C ASP A 53 -15.20 -3.51 -19.90
N PRO A 54 -15.07 -2.21 -20.20
CA PRO A 54 -15.78 -1.16 -19.47
C PRO A 54 -17.29 -1.16 -19.76
N ILE A 55 -17.72 -1.63 -20.94
CA ILE A 55 -19.16 -1.77 -21.25
C ILE A 55 -19.76 -2.87 -20.40
N LYS A 56 -19.07 -4.00 -20.26
CA LYS A 56 -19.52 -5.11 -19.43
C LYS A 56 -19.57 -4.74 -17.95
N ASP A 57 -18.53 -4.07 -17.45
CA ASP A 57 -18.35 -3.84 -16.01
C ASP A 57 -19.08 -2.59 -15.50
N PHE A 58 -19.17 -1.54 -16.31
CA PHE A 58 -19.73 -0.25 -15.91
C PHE A 58 -20.94 0.21 -16.73
N ASN A 59 -21.29 -0.51 -17.80
CA ASN A 59 -22.30 -0.08 -18.77
C ASN A 59 -22.00 1.32 -19.37
N SER A 60 -20.72 1.67 -19.45
CA SER A 60 -20.23 2.91 -20.06
C SER A 60 -18.77 2.76 -20.47
N LYS A 61 -18.34 3.46 -21.53
CA LYS A 61 -16.91 3.57 -21.89
C LYS A 61 -16.16 4.59 -21.03
N ASN A 62 -16.87 5.30 -20.18
CA ASN A 62 -16.38 6.44 -19.44
C ASN A 62 -16.68 6.26 -17.96
N THR A 63 -15.74 6.58 -17.09
CA THR A 63 -15.94 6.50 -15.64
C THR A 63 -15.50 7.79 -14.96
N VAL A 64 -16.10 8.10 -13.82
CA VAL A 64 -15.68 9.20 -12.95
C VAL A 64 -15.52 8.67 -11.53
N SER A 65 -14.44 9.03 -10.86
CA SER A 65 -14.18 8.62 -9.48
C SER A 65 -13.43 9.71 -8.71
N ILE A 66 -13.44 9.58 -7.39
CA ILE A 66 -12.59 10.34 -6.48
C ILE A 66 -11.77 9.32 -5.71
N GLN A 67 -10.52 9.15 -6.12
CA GLN A 67 -9.64 8.09 -5.61
C GLN A 67 -8.80 8.60 -4.45
N LYS A 68 -8.87 7.89 -3.32
CA LYS A 68 -7.89 7.98 -2.23
C LYS A 68 -6.50 7.68 -2.79
N SER A 69 -5.58 8.63 -2.69
CA SER A 69 -4.22 8.50 -3.22
C SER A 69 -3.19 8.74 -2.13
N PHE A 70 -2.05 8.05 -2.22
CA PHE A 70 -0.97 8.13 -1.25
C PHE A 70 0.38 8.31 -1.94
N ARG A 71 1.11 9.38 -1.63
CA ARG A 71 2.45 9.65 -2.15
C ARG A 71 3.48 9.54 -1.04
N THR A 72 4.43 8.62 -1.23
CA THR A 72 5.55 8.44 -0.31
C THR A 72 6.77 9.29 -0.66
N SER A 73 6.86 9.74 -1.90
CA SER A 73 7.88 10.67 -2.38
C SER A 73 7.80 12.01 -1.65
N ASP A 74 6.57 12.47 -1.40
CA ASP A 74 6.30 13.84 -0.96
C ASP A 74 6.29 13.98 0.58
N ILE A 75 6.66 12.92 1.32
CA ILE A 75 6.59 12.89 2.80
C ILE A 75 7.47 13.98 3.43
N ASP A 76 8.59 14.30 2.80
CA ASP A 76 9.59 15.19 3.36
C ASP A 76 9.24 16.68 3.09
N GLU A 77 8.40 16.94 2.08
CA GLU A 77 7.85 18.24 1.70
C GLU A 77 6.58 18.61 2.48
N VAL A 78 5.88 17.63 3.07
CA VAL A 78 4.70 17.91 3.89
C VAL A 78 5.03 18.87 5.02
N GLY A 79 4.19 19.90 5.17
CA GLY A 79 4.40 21.02 6.09
C GLY A 79 4.41 22.37 5.37
N ASP A 80 4.66 22.34 4.06
CA ASP A 80 4.54 23.49 3.18
C ASP A 80 3.07 23.84 2.86
N GLU A 81 2.87 24.65 1.82
CA GLU A 81 1.55 25.16 1.44
C GLU A 81 0.69 24.16 0.65
N THR A 82 1.27 23.12 0.02
CA THR A 82 0.59 22.35 -1.05
C THR A 82 0.85 20.83 -1.09
N HIS A 83 1.81 20.29 -0.34
CA HIS A 83 2.16 18.86 -0.36
C HIS A 83 1.48 18.06 0.76
N LEU A 84 1.16 16.81 0.43
CA LEU A 84 0.42 15.88 1.28
C LEU A 84 0.92 14.45 1.07
N THR A 85 0.85 13.63 2.12
CA THR A 85 1.08 12.19 1.98
C THR A 85 -0.16 11.48 1.45
N PHE A 86 -1.32 11.85 1.95
CA PHE A 86 -2.62 11.35 1.51
C PHE A 86 -3.41 12.50 0.89
N PHE A 87 -4.08 12.27 -0.23
CA PHE A 87 -4.96 13.25 -0.85
C PHE A 87 -6.03 12.56 -1.70
N GLU A 88 -7.04 13.33 -2.12
CA GLU A 88 -8.10 12.83 -2.99
C GLU A 88 -7.89 13.32 -4.42
N MET A 89 -7.81 12.36 -5.34
CA MET A 89 -7.64 12.63 -6.75
C MET A 89 -8.99 12.45 -7.46
N LEU A 90 -9.60 13.56 -7.86
CA LEU A 90 -10.77 13.56 -8.73
C LEU A 90 -10.32 13.22 -10.15
N GLY A 91 -10.96 12.25 -10.79
CA GLY A 91 -10.58 11.81 -12.13
C GLY A 91 -11.78 11.41 -12.97
N ASN A 92 -11.70 11.71 -14.27
CA ASN A 92 -12.61 11.24 -15.30
C ASN A 92 -11.82 10.48 -16.37
N PHE A 93 -12.26 9.27 -16.68
CA PHE A 93 -11.52 8.31 -17.48
C PHE A 93 -12.33 7.92 -18.71
N SER A 94 -11.65 7.73 -19.83
CA SER A 94 -12.20 7.27 -21.11
C SER A 94 -11.43 6.07 -21.61
N PHE A 95 -12.15 5.02 -21.97
CA PHE A 95 -11.61 3.80 -22.59
C PHE A 95 -12.07 3.72 -24.05
N GLY A 96 -11.81 4.81 -24.80
CA GLY A 96 -12.28 4.97 -26.18
C GLY A 96 -13.72 5.48 -26.32
N GLY A 97 -14.24 6.20 -25.32
CA GLY A 97 -15.53 6.90 -25.40
C GLY A 97 -15.41 8.35 -25.90
N TYR A 98 -14.34 9.03 -25.51
CA TYR A 98 -13.93 10.36 -25.98
C TYR A 98 -12.40 10.52 -25.87
N PHE A 99 -11.85 11.60 -26.43
CA PHE A 99 -10.41 11.89 -26.39
C PHE A 99 -10.15 13.38 -26.11
N LYS A 100 -9.08 13.96 -26.67
CA LYS A 100 -8.57 15.31 -26.37
C LYS A 100 -9.61 16.42 -26.42
N GLU A 101 -10.37 16.52 -27.51
CA GLU A 101 -11.30 17.64 -27.72
C GLU A 101 -12.34 17.74 -26.61
N ASP A 102 -13.05 16.66 -26.31
CA ASP A 102 -14.05 16.64 -25.24
C ASP A 102 -13.40 16.75 -23.86
N ALA A 103 -12.27 16.07 -23.63
CA ALA A 103 -11.57 16.11 -22.35
C ALA A 103 -11.18 17.55 -21.97
N ILE A 104 -10.56 18.28 -22.91
CA ILE A 104 -10.12 19.66 -22.72
C ILE A 104 -11.32 20.61 -22.58
N LYS A 105 -12.35 20.47 -23.44
CA LYS A 105 -13.56 21.30 -23.35
C LYS A 105 -14.27 21.14 -22.01
N TRP A 106 -14.43 19.91 -21.54
CA TRP A 106 -15.08 19.64 -20.25
C TRP A 106 -14.25 20.10 -19.06
N ALA A 107 -12.92 19.94 -19.11
CA ALA A 107 -12.05 20.46 -18.07
C ALA A 107 -12.12 22.00 -17.99
N HIS A 108 -12.05 22.67 -19.14
CA HIS A 108 -12.22 24.12 -19.23
C HIS A 108 -13.59 24.58 -18.71
N GLU A 109 -14.68 23.92 -19.11
CA GLU A 109 -16.03 24.21 -18.66
C GLU A 109 -16.15 24.04 -17.14
N PHE A 110 -15.63 22.94 -16.59
CA PHE A 110 -15.70 22.69 -15.15
C PHE A 110 -14.93 23.76 -14.36
N ILE A 111 -13.70 24.10 -14.76
CA ILE A 111 -12.90 25.11 -14.06
C ILE A 111 -13.53 26.51 -14.18
N THR A 112 -13.94 26.92 -15.38
CA THR A 112 -14.39 28.30 -15.61
C THR A 112 -15.86 28.54 -15.27
N LYS A 113 -16.74 27.56 -15.50
CA LYS A 113 -18.19 27.70 -15.29
C LYS A 113 -18.64 27.09 -13.98
N GLU A 114 -18.25 25.85 -13.71
CA GLU A 114 -18.72 25.15 -12.50
C GLU A 114 -18.01 25.63 -11.23
N MET A 115 -16.71 25.88 -11.33
CA MET A 115 -15.87 26.35 -10.22
C MET A 115 -15.73 27.88 -10.19
N GLY A 116 -16.00 28.56 -11.30
CA GLY A 116 -15.88 30.02 -11.40
C GLY A 116 -14.45 30.53 -11.28
N LEU A 117 -13.47 29.71 -11.65
CA LEU A 117 -12.05 30.02 -11.55
C LEU A 117 -11.48 30.49 -12.90
N ALA A 118 -10.42 31.29 -12.83
CA ALA A 118 -9.68 31.72 -14.02
C ALA A 118 -8.45 30.82 -14.21
N ILE A 119 -8.34 30.25 -15.41
CA ILE A 119 -7.12 29.53 -15.83
C ILE A 119 -6.04 30.58 -16.10
N SER A 120 -4.89 30.42 -15.46
CA SER A 120 -3.73 31.30 -15.61
C SER A 120 -2.98 30.96 -16.90
N TYR A 121 -2.60 29.69 -17.03
CA TYR A 121 -2.01 29.12 -18.23
C TYR A 121 -2.25 27.61 -18.27
N VAL A 122 -1.90 27.00 -19.41
CA VAL A 122 -1.85 25.56 -19.56
C VAL A 122 -0.48 25.13 -20.08
N SER A 123 0.00 23.96 -19.67
CA SER A 123 1.19 23.35 -20.26
C SER A 123 0.78 22.24 -21.24
N ILE A 124 1.59 22.00 -22.27
CA ILE A 124 1.42 20.91 -23.24
C ILE A 124 2.77 20.27 -23.58
N PHE A 125 2.72 19.03 -24.06
CA PHE A 125 3.92 18.28 -24.45
C PHE A 125 4.61 18.88 -25.69
N ARG A 126 5.89 19.26 -25.54
CA ARG A 126 6.71 19.86 -26.60
C ARG A 126 7.13 18.90 -27.72
N GLY A 127 6.94 17.60 -27.51
CA GLY A 127 7.46 16.55 -28.41
C GLY A 127 8.80 15.97 -27.94
N SER A 128 9.16 14.84 -28.54
CA SER A 128 10.45 14.16 -28.43
C SER A 128 10.81 13.52 -29.78
N ASP A 129 11.96 12.85 -29.87
CA ASP A 129 12.36 12.12 -31.07
C ASP A 129 11.38 11.00 -31.46
N SER A 130 10.64 10.45 -30.48
CA SER A 130 9.74 9.31 -30.66
C SER A 130 8.25 9.68 -30.59
N VAL A 131 7.90 10.85 -30.04
CA VAL A 131 6.52 11.28 -29.85
C VAL A 131 6.35 12.70 -30.39
N PRO A 132 5.41 12.95 -31.32
CA PRO A 132 5.21 14.27 -31.87
C PRO A 132 4.75 15.27 -30.81
N LYS A 133 4.99 16.54 -31.10
CA LYS A 133 4.47 17.67 -30.32
C LYS A 133 2.93 17.66 -30.29
N ASP A 134 2.35 18.05 -29.16
CA ASP A 134 0.90 18.04 -28.97
C ASP A 134 0.19 19.29 -29.54
N GLU A 135 0.26 19.46 -30.86
CA GLU A 135 -0.37 20.60 -31.56
C GLU A 135 -1.91 20.55 -31.55
N GLU A 136 -2.49 19.37 -31.34
CA GLU A 136 -3.94 19.20 -31.23
C GLU A 136 -4.48 19.86 -29.96
N SER A 137 -3.89 19.55 -28.80
CA SER A 137 -4.26 20.19 -27.52
C SER A 137 -4.05 21.70 -27.58
N ARG A 138 -2.97 22.18 -28.24
CA ARG A 138 -2.75 23.61 -28.47
C ARG A 138 -3.94 24.26 -29.17
N ALA A 139 -4.35 23.69 -30.31
CA ALA A 139 -5.43 24.26 -31.12
C ALA A 139 -6.75 24.30 -30.34
N ILE A 140 -7.04 23.26 -29.56
CA ILE A 140 -8.26 23.19 -28.74
C ILE A 140 -8.23 24.29 -27.65
N TRP A 141 -7.12 24.44 -26.92
CA TRP A 141 -6.97 25.49 -25.89
C TRP A 141 -7.07 26.90 -26.46
N GLN A 142 -6.44 27.16 -27.61
CA GLN A 142 -6.57 28.43 -28.31
C GLN A 142 -8.02 28.73 -28.73
N GLY A 143 -8.73 27.70 -29.22
CA GLY A 143 -10.15 27.81 -29.56
C GLY A 143 -11.05 28.12 -28.36
N LEU A 144 -10.61 27.78 -27.14
CA LEU A 144 -11.28 28.12 -25.88
C LEU A 144 -10.87 29.48 -25.32
N GLY A 145 -9.98 30.21 -26.00
CA GLY A 145 -9.52 31.54 -25.59
C GLY A 145 -8.34 31.53 -24.62
N ILE A 146 -7.68 30.39 -24.39
CA ILE A 146 -6.46 30.32 -23.59
C ILE A 146 -5.26 30.64 -24.48
N SER A 147 -4.57 31.74 -24.17
CA SER A 147 -3.43 32.23 -24.95
C SER A 147 -2.07 31.90 -24.34
N ASP A 148 -1.95 31.82 -23.01
CA ASP A 148 -0.71 31.38 -22.34
C ASP A 148 -0.67 29.84 -22.35
N ILE A 149 0.04 29.30 -23.35
CA ILE A 149 0.26 27.85 -23.55
C ILE A 149 1.76 27.59 -23.53
N ARG A 150 2.22 26.88 -22.51
CA ARG A 150 3.64 26.59 -22.28
C ARG A 150 3.98 25.20 -22.79
N GLU A 151 5.16 25.07 -23.40
CA GLU A 151 5.64 23.80 -23.94
C GLU A 151 6.65 23.18 -22.98
N GLU A 152 6.36 21.97 -22.51
CA GLU A 152 7.15 21.31 -21.48
C GLU A 152 7.63 19.91 -21.90
N GLY A 153 8.60 19.37 -21.16
CA GLY A 153 9.35 18.19 -21.56
C GLY A 153 8.65 16.89 -21.19
N MET A 154 9.26 15.76 -21.56
CA MET A 154 8.75 14.43 -21.19
C MET A 154 8.81 14.17 -19.68
N ALA A 155 9.75 14.79 -18.97
CA ALA A 155 9.82 14.71 -17.52
C ALA A 155 8.59 15.35 -16.84
N ASP A 156 8.09 16.44 -17.43
CA ASP A 156 7.07 17.30 -16.83
C ASP A 156 5.65 16.91 -17.28
N VAL A 157 5.41 16.85 -18.60
CA VAL A 157 4.05 16.75 -19.19
C VAL A 157 3.86 15.54 -20.10
N PHE A 158 4.53 14.45 -19.76
CA PHE A 158 4.26 13.12 -20.32
C PHE A 158 4.12 12.16 -19.15
N TRP A 159 2.92 11.67 -18.87
CA TRP A 159 2.63 10.91 -17.66
C TRP A 159 2.57 9.39 -17.91
N GLY A 160 2.90 8.64 -16.86
CA GLY A 160 2.97 7.18 -16.86
C GLY A 160 4.32 6.60 -17.33
N PRO A 161 4.40 5.26 -17.35
CA PRO A 161 3.44 4.35 -16.72
C PRO A 161 3.56 4.38 -15.18
N THR A 162 2.50 3.98 -14.48
CA THR A 162 2.56 3.76 -13.03
C THR A 162 3.04 2.34 -12.75
N GLY A 163 3.96 2.15 -11.80
CA GLY A 163 4.53 0.83 -11.50
C GLY A 163 5.55 0.36 -12.53
N SER A 164 5.65 -0.95 -12.73
CA SER A 164 6.69 -1.57 -13.57
C SER A 164 6.44 -1.51 -15.09
N SER A 165 5.21 -1.23 -15.52
CA SER A 165 4.80 -1.02 -16.91
C SER A 165 3.36 -0.50 -16.98
N GLY A 166 2.92 0.01 -18.12
CA GLY A 166 1.53 0.41 -18.29
C GLY A 166 1.24 1.43 -19.40
N PRO A 167 -0.01 1.91 -19.46
CA PRO A 167 -0.43 3.03 -20.29
C PRO A 167 0.30 4.33 -19.92
N CYS A 168 0.59 5.16 -20.92
CA CYS A 168 1.22 6.46 -20.76
C CYS A 168 0.95 7.36 -21.97
N GLY A 169 1.22 8.67 -21.83
CA GLY A 169 1.18 9.56 -22.98
C GLY A 169 1.37 11.04 -22.70
N PRO A 170 1.32 11.87 -23.76
CA PRO A 170 1.35 13.32 -23.67
C PRO A 170 0.25 13.84 -22.74
N THR A 171 0.54 14.92 -22.03
CA THR A 171 -0.37 15.50 -21.04
C THR A 171 -0.51 16.99 -21.28
N THR A 172 -1.68 17.52 -20.94
CA THR A 172 -1.86 18.96 -20.71
C THR A 172 -2.22 19.19 -19.25
N GLU A 173 -1.60 20.19 -18.61
CA GLU A 173 -1.87 20.54 -17.23
C GLU A 173 -2.43 21.95 -17.13
N ILE A 174 -3.37 22.14 -16.20
CA ILE A 174 -4.11 23.37 -16.00
C ILE A 174 -3.61 24.04 -14.72
N TYR A 175 -3.17 25.29 -14.85
CA TYR A 175 -2.67 26.10 -13.74
C TYR A 175 -3.63 27.24 -13.42
N CYS A 176 -3.92 27.43 -12.13
CA CYS A 176 -4.73 28.54 -11.62
C CYS A 176 -3.95 29.32 -10.57
N LYS A 177 -4.28 30.60 -10.40
CA LYS A 177 -3.68 31.42 -9.34
C LYS A 177 -4.33 31.13 -7.99
N ASP A 178 -3.50 30.93 -6.98
CA ASP A 178 -3.95 30.85 -5.59
C ASP A 178 -4.24 32.25 -4.99
N ALA A 179 -4.56 32.29 -3.69
CA ALA A 179 -4.81 33.55 -2.99
C ALA A 179 -3.57 34.44 -2.81
N THR A 180 -2.37 33.92 -3.08
CA THR A 180 -1.10 34.66 -3.04
C THR A 180 -0.64 35.15 -4.41
N GLY A 181 -1.34 34.74 -5.48
CA GLY A 181 -1.02 35.04 -6.87
C GLY A 181 -0.05 34.06 -7.53
N GLN A 182 0.35 33.00 -6.81
CA GLN A 182 1.21 31.92 -7.32
C GLN A 182 0.40 30.97 -8.20
N ASP A 183 1.03 30.47 -9.26
CA ASP A 183 0.42 29.49 -10.14
C ASP A 183 0.54 28.08 -9.54
N VAL A 184 -0.60 27.40 -9.42
CA VAL A 184 -0.71 26.06 -8.85
C VAL A 184 -1.35 25.14 -9.88
N GLU A 185 -0.69 24.01 -10.15
CA GLU A 185 -1.24 22.93 -10.96
C GLU A 185 -2.45 22.32 -10.24
N ILE A 186 -3.62 22.42 -10.86
CA ILE A 186 -4.85 21.87 -10.28
C ILE A 186 -5.30 20.59 -10.95
N TRP A 187 -5.05 20.41 -12.25
CA TRP A 187 -5.59 19.30 -13.03
C TRP A 187 -4.67 18.93 -14.19
N ASN A 188 -4.29 17.66 -14.26
CA ASN A 188 -3.63 17.06 -15.42
C ASN A 188 -4.60 16.21 -16.25
N ILE A 189 -4.43 16.25 -17.56
CA ILE A 189 -5.21 15.47 -18.54
C ILE A 189 -4.22 14.66 -19.39
N VAL A 190 -4.08 13.38 -19.06
CA VAL A 190 -3.17 12.43 -19.70
C VAL A 190 -3.87 11.75 -20.86
N PHE A 191 -3.27 11.83 -22.04
CA PHE A 191 -3.76 11.19 -23.25
C PHE A 191 -3.06 9.84 -23.42
N ASN A 192 -3.62 8.80 -22.78
CA ASN A 192 -3.12 7.43 -22.87
C ASN A 192 -3.23 6.93 -24.31
N GLN A 193 -2.14 7.04 -25.06
CA GLN A 193 -2.03 6.61 -26.45
C GLN A 193 -0.86 5.64 -26.68
N PHE A 194 -0.03 5.44 -25.66
CA PHE A 194 1.09 4.51 -25.66
C PHE A 194 1.05 3.56 -24.47
N TYR A 195 1.72 2.44 -24.61
CA TYR A 195 2.09 1.50 -23.57
C TYR A 195 3.62 1.46 -23.48
N PHE A 196 4.16 1.48 -22.27
CA PHE A 196 5.59 1.32 -22.04
C PHE A 196 5.87 0.07 -21.18
N PRO A 197 6.69 -0.90 -21.67
CA PRO A 197 6.98 -2.14 -20.96
C PRO A 197 8.13 -1.98 -19.92
N GLY A 198 8.13 -0.87 -19.19
CA GLY A 198 9.10 -0.57 -18.14
C GLY A 198 8.60 0.51 -17.18
N PRO A 199 9.31 0.80 -16.09
CA PRO A 199 8.96 1.88 -15.17
C PRO A 199 9.24 3.25 -15.79
N ARG A 200 8.60 4.29 -15.25
CA ARG A 200 8.73 5.69 -15.73
C ARG A 200 10.19 6.15 -15.78
N GLU A 201 11.00 5.77 -14.80
CA GLU A 201 12.41 6.16 -14.72
C GLU A 201 13.24 5.61 -15.90
N GLU A 202 12.91 4.39 -16.37
CA GLU A 202 13.51 3.83 -17.58
C GLU A 202 13.07 4.58 -18.84
N LEU A 203 11.79 5.00 -18.90
CA LEU A 203 11.29 5.80 -20.03
C LEU A 203 12.01 7.15 -20.11
N LEU A 204 12.15 7.84 -18.97
CA LEU A 204 12.79 9.14 -18.89
C LEU A 204 14.30 9.09 -19.17
N SER A 205 14.97 8.02 -18.76
CA SER A 205 16.41 7.84 -19.00
C SER A 205 16.74 7.33 -20.40
N GLY A 206 15.78 6.70 -21.10
CA GLY A 206 15.99 6.10 -22.43
C GLY A 206 16.94 4.89 -22.44
N ALA A 207 17.34 4.38 -21.27
CA ALA A 207 18.46 3.45 -21.12
C ALA A 207 18.11 1.97 -21.32
N SER A 208 16.83 1.61 -21.47
CA SER A 208 16.38 0.23 -21.40
C SER A 208 16.27 -0.49 -22.75
N GLY A 209 16.48 0.20 -23.88
CA GLY A 209 16.27 -0.34 -25.23
C GLY A 209 14.80 -0.67 -25.56
N LYS A 210 13.89 -0.49 -24.61
CA LYS A 210 12.44 -0.64 -24.75
C LYS A 210 11.86 0.59 -25.45
N LYS A 211 10.74 0.41 -26.15
CA LYS A 211 10.09 1.48 -26.92
C LYS A 211 8.64 1.67 -26.47
N LEU A 212 8.12 2.86 -26.73
CA LEU A 212 6.70 3.14 -26.62
C LEU A 212 5.94 2.37 -27.71
N GLU A 213 4.90 1.65 -27.30
CA GLU A 213 4.03 0.89 -28.17
C GLU A 213 2.67 1.59 -28.28
N PRO A 214 2.11 1.84 -29.48
CA PRO A 214 0.79 2.45 -29.59
C PRO A 214 -0.30 1.57 -28.95
N LEU A 215 -1.17 2.17 -28.13
CA LEU A 215 -2.36 1.49 -27.63
C LEU A 215 -3.36 1.25 -28.76
N LYS A 216 -4.04 0.09 -28.74
CA LYS A 216 -5.11 -0.21 -29.70
C LYS A 216 -6.27 0.78 -29.62
N ILE A 217 -6.58 1.22 -28.41
CA ILE A 217 -7.64 2.16 -28.11
C ILE A 217 -7.03 3.27 -27.25
N PRO A 218 -6.84 4.48 -27.79
CA PRO A 218 -6.44 5.62 -27.00
C PRO A 218 -7.52 5.96 -25.97
N GLY A 219 -7.10 6.51 -24.84
CA GLY A 219 -7.98 6.86 -23.74
C GLY A 219 -7.56 8.15 -23.04
N VAL A 220 -8.42 8.57 -22.12
CA VAL A 220 -8.19 9.76 -21.28
C VAL A 220 -8.08 9.28 -19.85
N ASP A 221 -7.09 9.82 -19.14
CA ASP A 221 -6.88 9.69 -17.72
C ASP A 221 -6.69 11.09 -17.16
N THR A 222 -7.39 11.45 -16.09
CA THR A 222 -7.21 12.77 -15.48
C THR A 222 -7.03 12.66 -13.97
N GLY A 223 -6.25 13.60 -13.43
CA GLY A 223 -6.03 13.74 -12.00
C GLY A 223 -6.14 15.20 -11.58
N MET A 224 -7.13 15.51 -10.74
CA MET A 224 -7.33 16.81 -10.13
C MET A 224 -7.26 16.67 -8.61
N GLY A 225 -6.33 17.39 -7.97
CA GLY A 225 -6.18 17.34 -6.51
C GLY A 225 -7.29 18.11 -5.80
N LEU A 226 -8.12 17.42 -5.00
CA LEU A 226 -9.23 18.04 -4.27
C LEU A 226 -8.75 19.18 -3.38
N GLU A 227 -7.65 18.96 -2.66
CA GLU A 227 -7.11 19.89 -1.67
C GLU A 227 -6.61 21.18 -2.31
N ARG A 228 -5.92 21.09 -3.45
CA ARG A 228 -5.48 22.26 -4.22
C ARG A 228 -6.66 23.02 -4.79
N LEU A 229 -7.65 22.31 -5.36
CA LEU A 229 -8.86 22.95 -5.89
C LEU A 229 -9.67 23.64 -4.78
N ALA A 230 -9.82 23.00 -3.62
CA ALA A 230 -10.49 23.56 -2.45
C ALA A 230 -9.77 24.81 -1.94
N MET A 231 -8.44 24.78 -1.85
CA MET A 231 -7.60 25.92 -1.47
C MET A 231 -7.87 27.14 -2.35
N ILE A 232 -7.79 26.98 -3.67
CA ILE A 232 -8.02 28.08 -4.62
C ILE A 232 -9.48 28.54 -4.55
N SER A 233 -10.43 27.61 -4.57
CA SER A 233 -11.87 27.93 -4.54
C SER A 233 -12.33 28.60 -3.25
N GLN A 234 -11.59 28.46 -2.15
CA GLN A 234 -11.88 29.09 -0.86
C GLN A 234 -11.04 30.35 -0.61
N GLY A 235 -10.14 30.72 -1.53
CA GLY A 235 -9.24 31.86 -1.36
C GLY A 235 -8.28 31.70 -0.18
N LYS A 236 -7.80 30.47 0.06
CA LYS A 236 -6.86 30.14 1.13
C LYS A 236 -5.42 30.19 0.63
N LYS A 237 -4.48 30.47 1.54
CA LYS A 237 -3.05 30.59 1.20
C LYS A 237 -2.30 29.26 1.20
N ASN A 238 -2.88 28.26 1.84
CA ASN A 238 -2.37 26.90 1.86
C ASN A 238 -3.53 25.92 2.04
N ILE A 239 -3.30 24.67 1.68
CA ILE A 239 -4.30 23.60 1.77
C ILE A 239 -4.78 23.35 3.23
N PHE A 240 -3.94 23.65 4.21
CA PHE A 240 -4.25 23.40 5.63
C PHE A 240 -5.22 24.42 6.24
N GLU A 241 -5.47 25.54 5.55
CA GLU A 241 -6.48 26.55 5.91
C GLU A 241 -7.88 26.24 5.35
N THR A 242 -8.01 25.19 4.54
CA THR A 242 -9.30 24.77 3.95
C THR A 242 -10.18 24.08 4.99
N ASP A 243 -11.46 23.90 4.65
CA ASP A 243 -12.41 23.08 5.41
C ASP A 243 -11.93 21.62 5.61
N LEU A 244 -11.02 21.12 4.77
CA LEU A 244 -10.44 19.77 4.89
C LEU A 244 -9.49 19.62 6.08
N PHE A 245 -8.88 20.71 6.55
CA PHE A 245 -7.79 20.66 7.53
C PHE A 245 -7.93 21.65 8.69
N ALA A 246 -8.52 22.83 8.48
CA ALA A 246 -8.63 23.85 9.53
C ALA A 246 -9.29 23.31 10.81
N PRO A 247 -10.37 22.50 10.76
CA PRO A 247 -10.93 21.87 11.96
C PRO A 247 -9.96 20.89 12.63
N LEU A 248 -9.18 20.14 11.85
CA LEU A 248 -8.22 19.14 12.35
C LEU A 248 -7.02 19.81 13.01
N VAL A 249 -6.43 20.81 12.35
CA VAL A 249 -5.31 21.62 12.86
C VAL A 249 -5.72 22.35 14.15
N GLY A 250 -7.00 22.70 14.30
CA GLY A 250 -7.56 23.31 15.50
C GLY A 250 -7.44 22.47 16.77
N PHE A 251 -7.30 21.14 16.68
CA PHE A 251 -7.03 20.28 17.84
C PHE A 251 -5.60 20.42 18.38
N LEU A 252 -4.67 20.95 17.59
CA LEU A 252 -3.25 21.01 17.95
C LEU A 252 -2.88 22.33 18.65
N PRO A 253 -2.05 22.27 19.70
CA PRO A 253 -1.76 23.44 20.51
C PRO A 253 -0.80 24.40 19.79
N LYS A 254 -0.93 25.70 20.07
CA LYS A 254 -0.11 26.77 19.44
C LYS A 254 1.42 26.56 19.55
N PRO A 255 1.99 26.09 20.68
CA PRO A 255 3.45 25.91 20.81
C PRO A 255 4.10 24.94 19.82
N LEU A 256 3.33 24.08 19.14
CA LEU A 256 3.86 23.13 18.15
C LEU A 256 4.44 23.85 16.91
N GLY A 257 3.96 25.07 16.60
CA GLY A 257 4.28 25.78 15.37
C GLY A 257 3.47 25.28 14.17
N GLU A 258 3.23 26.14 13.18
CA GLU A 258 2.29 25.85 12.08
C GLU A 258 2.75 24.69 11.20
N GLU A 259 4.02 24.65 10.78
CA GLU A 259 4.60 23.56 9.99
C GLU A 259 4.37 22.18 10.62
N LYS A 260 4.71 22.01 11.90
CA LYS A 260 4.54 20.73 12.61
C LYS A 260 3.08 20.37 12.83
N LYS A 261 2.19 21.36 12.95
CA LYS A 261 0.74 21.11 12.98
C LYS A 261 0.24 20.56 11.65
N ARG A 262 0.68 21.14 10.53
CA ARG A 262 0.36 20.68 9.17
C ARG A 262 0.82 19.24 8.97
N ILE A 263 2.07 18.93 9.32
CA ILE A 263 2.63 17.58 9.29
C ILE A 263 1.79 16.60 10.12
N ALA A 264 1.50 16.94 11.38
CA ALA A 264 0.74 16.06 12.25
C ALA A 264 -0.68 15.79 11.72
N ALA A 265 -1.36 16.80 11.18
CA ALA A 265 -2.70 16.67 10.62
C ALA A 265 -2.71 15.80 9.36
N ASP A 266 -1.80 16.04 8.41
CA ASP A 266 -1.65 15.19 7.21
C ASP A 266 -1.32 13.75 7.59
N HIS A 267 -0.29 13.53 8.42
CA HIS A 267 0.17 12.20 8.76
C HIS A 267 -0.88 11.39 9.52
N LEU A 268 -1.65 12.03 10.40
CA LEU A 268 -2.75 11.36 11.09
C LEU A 268 -3.93 11.06 10.14
N ARG A 269 -4.22 11.95 9.19
CA ARG A 269 -5.20 11.71 8.12
C ARG A 269 -4.79 10.49 7.28
N GLY A 270 -3.57 10.49 6.73
CA GLY A 270 -3.05 9.36 5.96
C GLY A 270 -3.00 8.05 6.75
N THR A 271 -2.59 8.11 8.02
CA THR A 271 -2.60 6.95 8.93
C THR A 271 -4.01 6.38 9.10
N THR A 272 -5.01 7.25 9.29
CA THR A 272 -6.40 6.86 9.50
C THR A 272 -6.96 6.10 8.29
N PHE A 273 -6.68 6.60 7.07
CA PHE A 273 -7.09 5.93 5.83
C PHE A 273 -6.34 4.62 5.59
N LEU A 274 -5.02 4.56 5.85
CA LEU A 274 -4.27 3.31 5.74
C LEU A 274 -4.78 2.24 6.71
N LEU A 275 -5.12 2.60 7.95
CA LEU A 275 -5.69 1.69 8.93
C LEU A 275 -7.07 1.15 8.48
N ALA A 276 -7.89 2.02 7.90
CA ALA A 276 -9.20 1.67 7.35
C ALA A 276 -9.09 0.68 6.18
N ASP A 277 -8.10 0.85 5.31
CA ASP A 277 -7.79 -0.07 4.21
C ASP A 277 -6.97 -1.32 4.67
N GLY A 278 -6.94 -1.59 5.97
CA GLY A 278 -6.41 -2.83 6.54
C GLY A 278 -4.90 -2.86 6.78
N VAL A 279 -4.18 -1.77 6.53
CA VAL A 279 -2.75 -1.66 6.84
C VAL A 279 -2.55 -1.63 8.36
N ARG A 280 -1.45 -2.21 8.84
CA ARG A 280 -1.09 -2.22 10.26
C ARG A 280 0.37 -1.79 10.46
N PRO A 281 0.72 -1.09 11.55
CA PRO A 281 2.09 -0.67 11.82
C PRO A 281 3.09 -1.85 11.79
N SER A 282 4.05 -1.82 10.88
CA SER A 282 5.05 -2.89 10.68
C SER A 282 6.45 -2.33 10.35
N ASN A 283 7.45 -3.19 10.18
CA ASN A 283 8.80 -2.78 9.74
C ASN A 283 9.01 -2.88 8.22
N LYS A 284 7.97 -3.20 7.43
CA LYS A 284 8.08 -3.40 5.98
C LYS A 284 6.87 -2.85 5.23
N GLY A 285 7.10 -2.47 3.97
CA GLY A 285 6.06 -2.07 3.02
C GLY A 285 5.14 -0.95 3.54
N ALA A 286 3.85 -1.02 3.21
CA ALA A 286 2.86 -0.03 3.64
C ALA A 286 2.78 0.11 5.17
N GLY A 287 3.00 -0.99 5.91
CA GLY A 287 3.03 -0.96 7.37
C GLY A 287 4.21 -0.17 7.94
N TYR A 288 5.35 -0.12 7.23
CA TYR A 288 6.47 0.75 7.59
C TYR A 288 6.13 2.23 7.37
N ILE A 289 5.51 2.56 6.24
CA ILE A 289 5.07 3.93 5.95
C ILE A 289 4.08 4.41 7.03
N LEU A 290 3.02 3.63 7.29
CA LEU A 290 2.06 3.93 8.37
C LEU A 290 2.78 4.16 9.71
N ARG A 291 3.69 3.26 10.08
CA ARG A 291 4.46 3.35 11.31
C ARG A 291 5.31 4.63 11.37
N ARG A 292 5.95 5.02 10.26
CA ARG A 292 6.76 6.25 10.15
C ARG A 292 5.91 7.49 10.42
N LEU A 293 4.76 7.60 9.75
CA LEU A 293 3.88 8.77 9.86
C LEU A 293 3.28 8.92 11.26
N ILE A 294 2.68 7.86 11.80
CA ILE A 294 2.03 7.92 13.12
C ILE A 294 3.04 8.16 14.25
N ARG A 295 4.26 7.60 14.15
CA ARG A 295 5.31 7.83 15.15
C ARG A 295 5.87 9.23 15.12
N ARG A 296 5.93 9.90 13.96
CA ARG A 296 6.30 11.32 13.89
C ARG A 296 5.27 12.17 14.64
N ALA A 297 3.98 11.92 14.44
CA ALA A 297 2.91 12.59 15.19
C ALA A 297 2.99 12.32 16.72
N PHE A 298 3.23 11.08 17.14
CA PHE A 298 3.41 10.75 18.56
C PHE A 298 4.69 11.32 19.17
N ALA A 299 5.76 11.48 18.39
CA ALA A 299 6.95 12.17 18.86
C ALA A 299 6.66 13.64 19.13
N TYR A 300 5.89 14.31 18.26
CA TYR A 300 5.40 15.66 18.54
C TYR A 300 4.51 15.71 19.78
N GLU A 301 3.60 14.75 19.94
CA GLU A 301 2.78 14.63 21.15
C GLU A 301 3.64 14.62 22.41
N HIS A 302 4.69 13.81 22.41
CA HIS A 302 5.57 13.65 23.55
C HIS A 302 6.53 14.83 23.80
N ILE A 303 7.16 15.36 22.74
CA ILE A 303 8.16 16.43 22.82
C ILE A 303 7.49 17.75 23.23
N PHE A 304 6.37 18.09 22.58
CA PHE A 304 5.65 19.35 22.82
C PHE A 304 4.57 19.23 23.90
N LYS A 305 4.50 18.09 24.60
CA LYS A 305 3.54 17.81 25.67
C LYS A 305 2.09 18.08 25.25
N ILE A 306 1.75 17.67 24.02
CA ILE A 306 0.39 17.75 23.51
C ILE A 306 -0.47 16.78 24.32
N PRO A 307 -1.65 17.19 24.82
CA PRO A 307 -2.57 16.27 25.46
C PRO A 307 -2.92 15.11 24.51
N SER A 308 -2.79 13.86 24.96
CA SER A 308 -3.06 12.67 24.12
C SER A 308 -4.48 12.67 23.53
N LEU A 309 -5.44 13.21 24.28
CA LEU A 309 -6.82 13.44 23.84
C LEU A 309 -6.91 14.30 22.56
N ALA A 310 -5.93 15.15 22.25
CA ALA A 310 -5.95 16.00 21.06
C ALA A 310 -5.76 15.18 19.77
N LEU A 311 -4.79 14.26 19.74
CA LEU A 311 -4.60 13.39 18.57
C LEU A 311 -5.75 12.39 18.44
N ASP A 312 -6.30 11.89 19.55
CA ASP A 312 -7.47 11.00 19.50
C ASP A 312 -8.71 11.74 18.98
N ALA A 313 -8.96 12.97 19.47
CA ALA A 313 -10.04 13.82 18.98
C ALA A 313 -9.88 14.15 17.48
N MET A 314 -8.64 14.37 17.02
CA MET A 314 -8.37 14.59 15.60
C MET A 314 -8.65 13.33 14.76
N ALA A 315 -8.22 12.14 15.20
CA ALA A 315 -8.53 10.88 14.51
C ALA A 315 -10.05 10.65 14.42
N HIS A 316 -10.78 10.91 15.50
CA HIS A 316 -12.25 10.91 15.47
C HIS A 316 -12.82 11.97 14.53
N GLY A 317 -12.25 13.17 14.51
CA GLY A 317 -12.61 14.24 13.59
C GLY A 317 -12.44 13.85 12.12
N ILE A 318 -11.34 13.17 11.79
CA ILE A 318 -11.10 12.61 10.44
C ILE A 318 -12.17 11.57 10.10
N ILE A 319 -12.45 10.61 10.98
CA ILE A 319 -13.48 9.58 10.74
C ILE A 319 -14.85 10.23 10.54
N HIS A 320 -15.20 11.24 11.33
CA HIS A 320 -16.47 11.94 11.21
C HIS A 320 -16.56 12.74 9.90
N GLN A 321 -15.53 13.53 9.59
CA GLN A 321 -15.51 14.40 8.41
C GLN A 321 -15.55 13.63 7.09
N TYR A 322 -14.85 12.50 7.01
CA TYR A 322 -14.74 11.73 5.76
C TYR A 322 -15.70 10.52 5.73
N GLY A 323 -16.32 10.17 6.85
CA GLY A 323 -17.07 8.93 7.01
C GLY A 323 -18.36 8.81 6.19
N GLU A 324 -18.97 9.95 5.81
CA GLU A 324 -20.13 9.94 4.90
C GLU A 324 -19.73 9.49 3.49
N PHE A 325 -18.60 10.01 2.98
CA PHE A 325 -18.10 9.69 1.65
C PHE A 325 -17.29 8.37 1.61
N TYR A 326 -16.62 8.02 2.71
CA TYR A 326 -15.84 6.79 2.89
C TYR A 326 -16.37 5.96 4.07
N PRO A 327 -17.47 5.20 3.90
CA PRO A 327 -18.12 4.46 4.99
C PRO A 327 -17.24 3.42 5.69
N GLU A 328 -16.17 2.96 5.04
CA GLU A 328 -15.16 2.09 5.65
C GLU A 328 -14.46 2.71 6.86
N LEU A 329 -14.33 4.05 6.91
CA LEU A 329 -13.81 4.75 8.09
C LEU A 329 -14.71 4.55 9.30
N VAL A 330 -16.02 4.68 9.10
CA VAL A 330 -17.02 4.53 10.16
C VAL A 330 -17.08 3.08 10.61
N ARG A 331 -17.16 2.13 9.66
CA ARG A 331 -17.15 0.68 9.97
C ARG A 331 -15.87 0.25 10.69
N GLY A 332 -14.72 0.80 10.30
CA GLY A 332 -13.42 0.49 10.85
C GLY A 332 -13.05 1.27 12.12
N SER A 333 -13.86 2.25 12.54
CA SER A 333 -13.52 3.25 13.58
C SER A 333 -12.94 2.65 14.87
N GLN A 334 -13.58 1.61 15.42
CA GLN A 334 -13.09 0.94 16.63
C GLN A 334 -11.71 0.31 16.43
N SER A 335 -11.49 -0.37 15.29
CA SER A 335 -10.19 -0.98 14.98
C SER A 335 -9.12 0.07 14.71
N ILE A 336 -9.46 1.17 14.03
CA ILE A 336 -8.55 2.28 13.75
C ILE A 336 -8.04 2.87 15.07
N MET A 337 -8.96 3.23 15.97
CA MET A 337 -8.61 3.83 17.27
C MET A 337 -7.82 2.86 18.16
N ALA A 338 -8.17 1.57 18.13
CA ALA A 338 -7.43 0.54 18.87
C ALA A 338 -5.97 0.43 18.39
N GLU A 339 -5.72 0.45 17.08
CA GLU A 339 -4.36 0.38 16.52
C GLU A 339 -3.54 1.64 16.80
N ILE A 340 -4.15 2.83 16.68
CA ILE A 340 -3.52 4.11 17.06
C ILE A 340 -3.07 4.05 18.54
N THR A 341 -3.99 3.65 19.43
CA THR A 341 -3.71 3.53 20.87
C THR A 341 -2.61 2.51 21.15
N ALA A 342 -2.67 1.34 20.51
CA ALA A 342 -1.70 0.27 20.70
C ALA A 342 -0.30 0.69 20.23
N GLU A 343 -0.20 1.39 19.09
CA GLU A 343 1.09 1.88 18.60
C GLU A 343 1.64 3.01 19.47
N ARG A 344 0.79 3.94 19.95
CA ARG A 344 1.20 4.99 20.91
C ARG A 344 1.80 4.37 22.18
N SER A 345 1.12 3.37 22.76
CA SER A 345 1.58 2.69 23.96
C SER A 345 2.90 1.94 23.76
N ARG A 346 3.11 1.35 22.58
CA ARG A 346 4.38 0.69 22.24
C ARG A 346 5.52 1.70 22.07
N PHE A 347 5.28 2.78 21.33
CA PHE A 347 6.31 3.74 20.97
C PHE A 347 6.73 4.63 22.14
N SER A 348 5.80 5.08 22.98
CA SER A 348 6.11 5.89 24.17
C SER A 348 7.17 5.24 25.08
N LYS A 349 7.11 3.91 25.26
CA LYS A 349 8.08 3.14 26.07
C LYS A 349 9.51 3.14 25.50
N THR A 350 9.68 3.37 24.20
CA THR A 350 10.99 3.39 23.54
C THR A 350 11.46 4.81 23.25
N LEU A 351 10.53 5.75 23.02
CA LEU A 351 10.80 7.13 22.69
C LEU A 351 11.64 7.85 23.76
N ASP A 352 11.25 7.79 25.04
CA ASP A 352 11.99 8.41 26.14
C ASP A 352 13.45 7.93 26.24
N ARG A 353 13.69 6.68 25.88
CA ARG A 353 15.05 6.11 25.88
C ARG A 353 15.82 6.58 24.66
N GLY A 354 15.19 6.58 23.48
CA GLY A 354 15.83 7.05 22.26
C GLY A 354 16.15 8.55 22.28
N LEU A 355 15.29 9.40 22.85
CA LEU A 355 15.57 10.83 23.01
C LEU A 355 16.77 11.06 23.95
N ARG A 356 16.83 10.34 25.08
CA ARG A 356 18.00 10.40 25.99
C ARG A 356 19.29 9.89 25.35
N GLU A 357 19.22 8.84 24.52
CA GLU A 357 20.39 8.38 23.77
C GLU A 357 20.81 9.39 22.70
N LEU A 358 19.85 10.03 22.04
CA LEU A 358 20.12 11.09 21.07
C LEU A 358 20.79 12.31 21.74
N GLU A 359 20.37 12.71 22.94
CA GLU A 359 20.98 13.81 23.71
C GLU A 359 22.46 13.55 24.03
N LYS A 360 22.86 12.29 24.24
CA LYS A 360 24.26 11.92 24.53
C LYS A 360 25.17 11.97 23.30
N MET A 361 24.62 12.05 22.09
CA MET A 361 25.41 12.07 20.86
C MET A 361 25.90 13.49 20.56
N ASN A 362 27.21 13.67 20.42
CA ASN A 362 27.80 14.96 20.01
C ASN A 362 27.61 15.25 18.51
N SER A 363 27.57 14.20 17.69
CA SER A 363 27.26 14.26 16.27
C SER A 363 26.45 13.04 15.86
N VAL A 364 25.53 13.21 14.92
CA VAL A 364 24.62 12.17 14.46
C VAL A 364 24.78 12.01 12.94
N GLY A 365 25.56 11.01 12.55
CA GLY A 365 25.62 10.55 11.16
C GLY A 365 24.62 9.43 10.87
N ALA A 366 24.58 8.96 9.62
CA ALA A 366 23.65 7.92 9.16
C ALA A 366 23.62 6.66 10.05
N VAL A 367 24.80 6.14 10.45
CA VAL A 367 24.90 4.96 11.33
C VAL A 367 24.28 5.21 12.71
N GLY A 368 24.53 6.37 13.30
CA GLY A 368 23.99 6.74 14.60
C GLY A 368 22.47 6.92 14.54
N ALA A 369 21.98 7.62 13.51
CA ALA A 369 20.56 7.80 13.25
C ALA A 369 19.85 6.46 13.00
N PHE A 370 20.43 5.59 12.18
CA PHE A 370 19.88 4.27 11.90
C PHE A 370 19.81 3.41 13.18
N LYS A 371 20.84 3.45 14.04
CA LYS A 371 20.80 2.76 15.34
C LYS A 371 19.66 3.26 16.23
N LEU A 372 19.42 4.57 16.27
CA LEU A 372 18.31 5.16 17.03
C LEU A 372 16.95 4.70 16.48
N TYR A 373 16.82 4.68 15.16
CA TYR A 373 15.65 4.16 14.47
C TYR A 373 15.43 2.66 14.73
N GLU A 374 16.44 1.81 14.53
CA GLU A 374 16.33 0.36 14.67
C GLU A 374 16.06 -0.06 16.12
N THR A 375 16.75 0.58 17.08
CA THR A 375 16.69 0.19 18.49
C THR A 375 15.48 0.79 19.23
N PHE A 376 15.20 2.08 18.98
CA PHE A 376 14.22 2.84 19.75
C PHE A 376 13.00 3.24 18.92
N GLY A 377 13.05 3.04 17.60
CA GLY A 377 11.95 3.37 16.70
C GLY A 377 11.83 4.86 16.40
N LEU A 378 12.84 5.67 16.70
CA LEU A 378 12.82 7.11 16.45
C LEU A 378 12.79 7.36 14.93
N PRO A 379 11.78 8.08 14.41
CA PRO A 379 11.75 8.46 13.00
C PRO A 379 12.97 9.31 12.61
N TYR A 380 13.43 9.16 11.37
CA TYR A 380 14.54 9.94 10.81
C TYR A 380 14.31 11.45 10.99
N GLU A 381 13.09 11.90 10.75
CA GLU A 381 12.70 13.31 10.80
C GLU A 381 12.83 13.85 12.22
N ILE A 382 12.40 13.07 13.20
CA ILE A 382 12.51 13.42 14.63
C ILE A 382 13.98 13.46 15.05
N ILE A 383 14.80 12.52 14.58
CA ILE A 383 16.24 12.55 14.85
C ILE A 383 16.84 13.84 14.28
N LYS A 384 16.54 14.18 13.03
CA LYS A 384 17.06 15.38 12.36
C LYS A 384 16.59 16.67 13.05
N GLU A 385 15.30 16.77 13.35
CA GLU A 385 14.69 17.93 14.00
C GLU A 385 15.20 18.15 15.43
N VAL A 386 15.38 17.08 16.23
CA VAL A 386 15.81 17.19 17.64
C VAL A 386 17.33 17.27 17.78
N ALA A 387 18.08 16.64 16.88
CA ALA A 387 19.54 16.74 16.87
C ALA A 387 20.02 18.12 16.40
N ASP A 388 19.21 18.79 15.55
CA ASP A 388 19.48 20.11 14.98
C ASP A 388 20.89 20.17 14.37
N SER A 389 21.74 21.12 14.79
CA SER A 389 23.11 21.27 14.30
C SER A 389 23.96 19.98 14.43
N ARG A 390 23.67 19.09 15.39
CA ARG A 390 24.41 17.83 15.55
C ARG A 390 24.15 16.82 14.43
N ALA A 391 23.06 16.97 13.68
CA ALA A 391 22.71 16.15 12.52
C ALA A 391 22.93 16.87 11.18
N MET A 392 23.75 17.93 11.13
CA MET A 392 24.01 18.68 9.89
C MET A 392 24.53 17.81 8.73
N ASN A 393 25.24 16.73 9.03
CA ASN A 393 25.80 15.80 8.04
C ASN A 393 24.88 14.58 7.78
N LEU A 394 23.68 14.56 8.34
CA LEU A 394 22.72 13.47 8.16
C LEU A 394 21.81 13.75 6.95
N SER A 395 22.14 13.14 5.81
CA SER A 395 21.27 13.13 4.64
C SER A 395 20.25 11.99 4.71
N ARG A 396 19.14 12.12 3.97
CA ARG A 396 18.13 11.07 3.87
C ARG A 396 18.68 9.87 3.10
N GLU A 397 19.38 10.15 2.01
CA GLU A 397 20.03 9.13 1.17
C GLU A 397 21.01 8.26 1.97
N ASP A 398 21.83 8.86 2.84
CA ASP A 398 22.80 8.09 3.61
C ASP A 398 22.13 7.26 4.71
N PHE A 399 21.04 7.76 5.29
CA PHE A 399 20.21 6.97 6.20
C PHE A 399 19.56 5.78 5.48
N ASP A 400 19.00 6.00 4.29
CA ASP A 400 18.34 4.95 3.50
C ASP A 400 19.36 3.91 3.01
N LYS A 401 20.57 4.32 2.59
CA LYS A 401 21.68 3.40 2.29
C LYS A 401 22.06 2.53 3.49
N GLU A 402 22.10 3.11 4.69
CA GLU A 402 22.40 2.36 5.91
C GLU A 402 21.27 1.38 6.27
N PHE A 403 20.03 1.80 6.06
CA PHE A 403 18.84 0.97 6.21
C PHE A 403 18.86 -0.21 5.24
N GLU A 404 19.16 0.03 3.97
CA GLU A 404 19.34 -1.00 2.94
C GLU A 404 20.49 -1.96 3.28
N ARG A 405 21.63 -1.43 3.74
CA ARG A 405 22.77 -2.23 4.19
C ARG A 405 22.37 -3.18 5.32
N HIS A 406 21.62 -2.69 6.31
CA HIS A 406 21.12 -3.54 7.41
C HIS A 406 20.03 -4.52 6.96
N GLN A 407 19.17 -4.15 6.01
CA GLN A 407 18.26 -5.10 5.38
C GLN A 407 19.01 -6.22 4.65
N ALA A 408 20.03 -5.87 3.88
CA ALA A 408 20.88 -6.81 3.17
C ALA A 408 21.63 -7.72 4.12
N ILE A 409 22.18 -7.21 5.22
CA ILE A 409 22.82 -8.02 6.28
C ILE A 409 21.79 -8.96 6.94
N SER A 410 20.57 -8.48 7.20
CA SER A 410 19.50 -9.32 7.76
C SER A 410 19.09 -10.41 6.76
N ARG A 411 19.05 -10.12 5.45
CA ARG A 411 18.80 -11.10 4.39
C ARG A 411 19.96 -12.08 4.20
N ALA A 412 21.20 -11.60 4.17
CA ALA A 412 22.40 -12.41 4.07
C ALA A 412 22.67 -13.24 5.33
N GLY A 413 22.24 -12.76 6.50
CA GLY A 413 22.20 -13.52 7.75
C GLY A 413 21.12 -14.59 7.75
N VAL A 414 20.08 -14.42 6.94
CA VAL A 414 19.10 -15.47 6.61
C VAL A 414 19.69 -16.42 5.56
N GLU A 415 20.38 -15.97 4.50
CA GLU A 415 21.06 -16.84 3.51
C GLU A 415 22.29 -17.59 4.06
N LYS A 416 22.99 -17.04 5.06
CA LYS A 416 24.07 -17.74 5.80
C LYS A 416 23.53 -18.63 6.91
N LYS A 417 22.33 -18.37 7.44
CA LYS A 417 21.64 -19.30 8.37
C LYS A 417 20.82 -20.36 7.64
N PHE A 418 20.51 -20.16 6.36
CA PHE A 418 19.78 -21.07 5.50
C PHE A 418 20.53 -21.10 4.17
N GLY A 419 21.53 -21.99 4.12
CA GLY A 419 22.51 -22.09 3.05
C GLY A 419 21.87 -22.02 1.66
N GLY A 420 22.36 -21.09 0.85
CA GLY A 420 22.05 -21.02 -0.56
C GLY A 420 22.52 -22.29 -1.28
N HIS A 421 21.54 -23.07 -1.73
CA HIS A 421 21.39 -23.62 -3.07
C HIS A 421 20.07 -24.39 -3.03
N GLY A 422 19.12 -24.10 -3.93
CA GLY A 422 17.95 -24.95 -4.01
C GLY A 422 17.14 -24.76 -5.28
N LEU A 423 16.75 -25.87 -5.89
CA LEU A 423 15.77 -25.88 -6.98
C LEU A 423 14.47 -25.24 -6.47
N ILE A 424 14.01 -24.20 -7.16
CA ILE A 424 12.64 -23.72 -7.04
C ILE A 424 11.80 -24.68 -7.87
N LEU A 425 11.01 -25.54 -7.23
CA LEU A 425 9.91 -26.22 -7.92
C LEU A 425 8.77 -25.21 -8.11
N ASP A 426 8.01 -25.32 -9.21
CA ASP A 426 7.04 -24.35 -9.80
C ASP A 426 5.95 -23.75 -8.87
N THR A 427 6.01 -23.98 -7.57
CA THR A 427 5.10 -23.43 -6.54
C THR A 427 5.75 -22.35 -5.66
N GLY A 428 7.08 -22.17 -5.70
CA GLY A 428 7.77 -21.12 -4.95
C GLY A 428 7.86 -21.31 -3.42
N GLU A 429 7.26 -22.36 -2.86
CA GLU A 429 7.13 -22.57 -1.41
C GLU A 429 8.20 -23.48 -0.79
N LEU A 430 8.93 -24.25 -1.59
CA LEU A 430 9.95 -25.18 -1.09
C LEU A 430 11.30 -24.93 -1.76
N LYS A 431 12.36 -24.93 -0.96
CA LYS A 431 13.76 -24.86 -1.40
C LYS A 431 14.50 -26.08 -0.85
N ALA A 432 15.18 -26.82 -1.71
CA ALA A 432 16.03 -27.95 -1.31
C ALA A 432 17.30 -27.98 -2.18
N GLY A 433 18.47 -28.12 -1.54
CA GLY A 433 19.79 -28.16 -2.17
C GLY A 433 20.31 -29.56 -2.49
N SER A 434 19.59 -30.61 -2.10
CA SER A 434 19.90 -32.02 -2.43
C SER A 434 18.63 -32.90 -2.43
N GLU A 435 18.71 -34.10 -3.00
CA GLU A 435 17.61 -35.09 -2.94
C GLU A 435 17.26 -35.50 -1.50
N GLU A 436 18.25 -35.54 -0.61
CA GLU A 436 18.05 -35.87 0.80
C GLU A 436 17.33 -34.73 1.53
N GLU A 437 17.70 -33.49 1.24
CA GLU A 437 17.00 -32.30 1.73
C GLU A 437 15.57 -32.23 1.21
N LEU A 438 15.33 -32.58 -0.06
CA LEU A 438 13.99 -32.62 -0.64
C LEU A 438 13.07 -33.60 0.10
N LYS A 439 13.58 -34.76 0.52
CA LYS A 439 12.82 -35.72 1.34
C LYS A 439 12.43 -35.13 2.69
N ILE A 440 13.37 -34.46 3.37
CA ILE A 440 13.12 -33.84 4.68
C ILE A 440 12.10 -32.69 4.55
N VAL A 441 12.28 -31.84 3.55
CA VAL A 441 11.41 -30.71 3.25
C VAL A 441 9.98 -31.19 2.89
N THR A 442 9.85 -32.29 2.13
CA THR A 442 8.55 -32.90 1.80
C THR A 442 7.83 -33.48 3.04
N ARG A 443 8.58 -34.06 3.99
CA ARG A 443 8.04 -34.50 5.29
C ARG A 443 7.56 -33.31 6.12
N LEU A 444 8.38 -32.27 6.23
CA LEU A 444 8.03 -31.04 6.95
C LEU A 444 6.82 -30.31 6.33
N HIS A 445 6.67 -30.40 5.01
CA HIS A 445 5.51 -29.85 4.32
C HIS A 445 4.21 -30.55 4.74
N THR A 446 4.21 -31.87 4.75
CA THR A 446 3.07 -32.66 5.23
C THR A 446 2.82 -32.42 6.73
N ALA A 447 3.88 -32.31 7.55
CA ALA A 447 3.77 -31.95 8.95
C ALA A 447 3.14 -30.56 9.18
N THR A 448 3.38 -29.62 8.25
CA THR A 448 2.80 -28.27 8.30
C THR A 448 1.28 -28.30 8.08
N HIS A 449 0.79 -29.16 7.19
CA HIS A 449 -0.66 -29.36 6.99
C HIS A 449 -1.32 -29.99 8.24
N LEU A 450 -0.63 -30.92 8.90
CA LEU A 450 -1.10 -31.49 10.16
C LEU A 450 -1.14 -30.43 11.26
N LEU A 451 -0.13 -29.57 11.34
CA LEU A 451 -0.08 -28.45 12.28
C LEU A 451 -1.23 -27.46 12.03
N ASN A 452 -1.51 -27.10 10.77
CA ASN A 452 -2.60 -26.20 10.42
C ASN A 452 -3.97 -26.77 10.84
N ALA A 453 -4.21 -28.05 10.55
CA ALA A 453 -5.43 -28.73 10.97
C ALA A 453 -5.53 -28.85 12.51
N ALA A 454 -4.43 -29.15 13.20
CA ALA A 454 -4.40 -29.23 14.66
C ALA A 454 -4.69 -27.87 15.32
N LEU A 455 -4.18 -26.78 14.76
CA LEU A 455 -4.49 -25.42 15.21
C LEU A 455 -5.99 -25.13 15.14
N HIS A 456 -6.64 -25.45 14.02
CA HIS A 456 -8.10 -25.28 13.87
C HIS A 456 -8.88 -26.16 14.86
N LYS A 457 -8.48 -27.43 15.05
CA LYS A 457 -9.14 -28.34 16.01
C LYS A 457 -9.02 -27.87 17.47
N VAL A 458 -7.93 -27.19 17.84
CA VAL A 458 -7.68 -26.75 19.23
C VAL A 458 -8.19 -25.35 19.50
N LEU A 459 -8.05 -24.43 18.55
CA LEU A 459 -8.30 -23.00 18.73
C LEU A 459 -9.59 -22.52 18.03
N GLY A 460 -10.17 -23.35 17.16
CA GLY A 460 -11.36 -23.05 16.37
C GLY A 460 -11.08 -22.31 15.05
N ASP A 461 -12.15 -21.96 14.34
CA ASP A 461 -12.10 -21.41 12.97
C ASP A 461 -11.58 -19.96 12.89
N ALA A 462 -11.30 -19.33 14.02
CA ALA A 462 -10.71 -17.99 14.07
C ALA A 462 -9.21 -17.98 13.71
N VAL A 463 -8.59 -19.16 13.61
CA VAL A 463 -7.20 -19.30 13.13
C VAL A 463 -7.17 -19.05 11.64
N GLU A 464 -6.37 -18.07 11.22
CA GLU A 464 -6.19 -17.78 9.79
C GLU A 464 -4.70 -17.79 9.46
N GLN A 465 -4.29 -18.58 8.48
CA GLN A 465 -2.88 -18.60 8.06
C GLN A 465 -2.45 -17.21 7.57
N ARG A 466 -1.26 -16.78 7.99
CA ARG A 466 -0.62 -15.50 7.61
C ARG A 466 0.73 -15.68 6.93
N GLY A 467 1.31 -16.88 7.00
CA GLY A 467 2.51 -17.24 6.28
C GLY A 467 3.03 -18.62 6.66
N SER A 468 3.76 -19.26 5.77
CA SER A 468 4.46 -20.51 6.00
C SER A 468 5.88 -20.42 5.43
N ASP A 469 6.82 -21.20 5.96
CA ASP A 469 8.20 -21.26 5.50
C ASP A 469 8.82 -22.58 5.99
N ILE A 470 9.28 -23.40 5.05
CA ILE A 470 9.83 -24.73 5.32
C ILE A 470 11.27 -24.75 4.82
N THR A 471 12.17 -25.26 5.67
CA THR A 471 13.57 -25.51 5.34
C THR A 471 13.94 -26.95 5.71
N ALA A 472 15.14 -27.40 5.36
CA ALA A 472 15.65 -28.71 5.79
C ALA A 472 15.61 -28.94 7.31
N GLU A 473 15.67 -27.86 8.09
CA GLU A 473 15.83 -27.92 9.53
C GLU A 473 14.50 -27.82 10.28
N ARG A 474 13.51 -27.11 9.72
CA ARG A 474 12.29 -26.72 10.46
C ARG A 474 11.15 -26.28 9.56
N THR A 475 9.96 -26.28 10.11
CA THR A 475 8.81 -25.52 9.60
C THR A 475 8.54 -24.29 10.48
N ARG A 476 8.08 -23.21 9.85
CA ARG A 476 7.58 -21.99 10.48
C ARG A 476 6.16 -21.75 10.00
N PHE A 477 5.23 -21.64 10.94
CA PHE A 477 3.84 -21.39 10.64
C PHE A 477 3.35 -20.13 11.36
N ASP A 478 2.87 -19.16 10.60
CA ASP A 478 2.34 -17.89 11.09
C ASP A 478 0.83 -17.87 10.94
N PHE A 479 0.12 -17.55 12.01
CA PHE A 479 -1.35 -17.55 12.03
C PHE A 479 -1.90 -16.39 12.85
N LEU A 480 -3.09 -15.93 12.47
CA LEU A 480 -3.84 -14.92 13.21
C LEU A 480 -4.38 -15.54 14.49
N PHE A 481 -3.97 -14.99 15.63
CA PHE A 481 -4.55 -15.31 16.93
C PHE A 481 -4.24 -14.18 17.93
N PRO A 482 -5.24 -13.65 18.65
CA PRO A 482 -5.11 -12.38 19.38
C PRO A 482 -4.23 -12.46 20.63
N ARG A 483 -3.97 -13.67 21.14
CA ARG A 483 -3.22 -13.89 22.38
C ARG A 483 -2.12 -14.93 22.22
N LYS A 484 -1.26 -15.04 23.23
CA LYS A 484 -0.28 -16.13 23.33
C LYS A 484 -0.99 -17.47 23.58
N LEU A 485 -0.47 -18.54 22.98
CA LEU A 485 -0.92 -19.90 23.29
C LEU A 485 -0.50 -20.29 24.71
N THR A 486 -1.41 -20.94 25.42
CA THR A 486 -1.12 -21.56 26.71
C THR A 486 -0.23 -22.79 26.51
N ARG A 487 0.48 -23.21 27.57
CA ARG A 487 1.31 -24.42 27.52
C ARG A 487 0.47 -25.66 27.20
N GLU A 488 -0.75 -25.71 27.70
CA GLU A 488 -1.71 -26.79 27.46
C GLU A 488 -2.17 -26.84 26.01
N GLU A 489 -2.47 -25.69 25.39
CA GLU A 489 -2.80 -25.61 23.97
C GLU A 489 -1.63 -26.05 23.09
N ILE A 490 -0.41 -25.57 23.37
CA ILE A 490 0.80 -25.97 22.63
C ILE A 490 0.98 -27.49 22.71
N LYS A 491 0.89 -28.06 23.92
CA LYS A 491 1.00 -29.50 24.12
C LYS A 491 -0.08 -30.26 23.36
N LYS A 492 -1.34 -29.80 23.42
CA LYS A 492 -2.46 -30.45 22.72
C LYS A 492 -2.29 -30.41 21.20
N ILE A 493 -1.78 -29.32 20.64
CA ILE A 493 -1.48 -29.20 19.21
C ILE A 493 -0.37 -30.20 18.82
N GLU A 494 0.72 -30.25 19.59
CA GLU A 494 1.82 -31.19 19.36
C GLU A 494 1.36 -32.66 19.48
N ASP A 495 0.57 -32.98 20.51
CA ASP A 495 0.01 -34.31 20.73
C ASP A 495 -0.90 -34.73 19.56
N LEU A 496 -1.71 -33.81 19.01
CA LEU A 496 -2.59 -34.10 17.86
C LEU A 496 -1.81 -34.35 16.56
N VAL A 497 -0.75 -33.58 16.30
CA VAL A 497 0.11 -33.83 15.13
C VAL A 497 0.78 -35.19 15.27
N ASN A 498 1.35 -35.51 16.43
CA ASN A 498 1.96 -36.81 16.67
C ASN A 498 0.95 -37.97 16.67
N TYR A 499 -0.30 -37.74 17.10
CA TYR A 499 -1.39 -38.70 16.92
C TYR A 499 -1.61 -39.02 15.45
N ALA A 500 -1.74 -38.00 14.60
CA ALA A 500 -1.92 -38.20 13.16
C ALA A 500 -0.73 -38.91 12.51
N ILE A 501 0.49 -38.68 13.00
CA ILE A 501 1.68 -39.41 12.55
C ILE A 501 1.64 -40.87 13.01
N SER A 502 1.30 -41.13 14.28
CA SER A 502 1.22 -42.50 14.84
C SER A 502 0.13 -43.35 14.18
N LYS A 503 -0.92 -42.72 13.66
CA LYS A 503 -1.98 -43.37 12.88
C LYS A 503 -1.56 -43.72 11.47
N ASP A 504 -0.47 -43.12 10.99
CA ASP A 504 0.07 -43.37 9.65
C ASP A 504 -1.00 -43.19 8.55
N PHE A 505 -1.78 -42.12 8.66
CA PHE A 505 -2.85 -41.79 7.71
C PHE A 505 -2.33 -41.70 6.28
N SER A 506 -3.16 -42.12 5.33
CA SER A 506 -2.87 -41.94 3.92
C SER A 506 -2.99 -40.47 3.49
N VAL A 507 -2.12 -40.04 2.57
CA VAL A 507 -2.17 -38.72 1.93
C VAL A 507 -2.63 -38.90 0.49
N SER A 508 -3.79 -38.36 0.16
CA SER A 508 -4.39 -38.42 -1.17
C SER A 508 -4.55 -37.03 -1.77
N VAL A 509 -4.55 -36.94 -3.10
CA VAL A 509 -4.72 -35.68 -3.84
C VAL A 509 -5.85 -35.82 -4.85
N GLY A 510 -6.72 -34.82 -4.90
CA GLY A 510 -7.75 -34.67 -5.94
C GLY A 510 -7.71 -33.28 -6.55
N GLU A 511 -8.15 -33.16 -7.80
CA GLU A 511 -8.17 -31.87 -8.51
C GLU A 511 -9.60 -31.40 -8.74
N PHE A 512 -9.91 -30.20 -8.26
CA PHE A 512 -11.26 -29.65 -8.21
C PHE A 512 -11.31 -28.24 -8.80
N PRO A 513 -12.45 -27.80 -9.36
CA PRO A 513 -12.71 -26.37 -9.55
C PRO A 513 -12.54 -25.60 -8.23
N LEU A 514 -11.95 -24.41 -8.25
CA LEU A 514 -11.65 -23.62 -7.06
C LEU A 514 -12.87 -23.42 -6.14
N GLU A 515 -14.02 -23.11 -6.73
CA GLU A 515 -15.25 -22.86 -5.97
C GLU A 515 -15.83 -24.12 -5.32
N GLU A 516 -15.63 -25.29 -5.92
CA GLU A 516 -16.00 -26.57 -5.31
C GLU A 516 -15.02 -26.97 -4.20
N ALA A 517 -13.72 -26.72 -4.41
CA ALA A 517 -12.69 -26.97 -3.41
C ALA A 517 -12.95 -26.18 -2.12
N LYS A 518 -13.27 -24.88 -2.23
CA LYS A 518 -13.64 -24.03 -1.08
C LYS A 518 -14.90 -24.52 -0.36
N LYS A 519 -15.93 -24.95 -1.11
CA LYS A 519 -17.17 -25.49 -0.53
C LYS A 519 -16.97 -26.83 0.17
N SER A 520 -15.91 -27.57 -0.17
CA SER A 520 -15.62 -28.89 0.38
C SER A 520 -15.05 -28.87 1.80
N GLY A 521 -14.93 -27.68 2.42
CA GLY A 521 -14.36 -27.49 3.76
C GLY A 521 -12.83 -27.58 3.81
N ALA A 522 -12.17 -27.57 2.65
CA ALA A 522 -10.72 -27.59 2.61
C ALA A 522 -10.15 -26.24 3.09
N LEU A 523 -9.12 -26.28 3.92
CA LEU A 523 -8.37 -25.10 4.33
C LEU A 523 -7.66 -24.50 3.10
N PHE A 524 -7.57 -23.18 3.07
CA PHE A 524 -6.86 -22.46 2.03
C PHE A 524 -6.33 -21.13 2.57
N PHE A 525 -5.30 -20.61 1.92
CA PHE A 525 -4.74 -19.31 2.26
C PHE A 525 -5.55 -18.22 1.57
N TYR A 526 -6.31 -17.43 2.33
CA TYR A 526 -7.22 -16.39 1.78
C TYR A 526 -6.53 -15.35 0.87
N LYS A 527 -5.22 -15.13 1.03
CA LYS A 527 -4.42 -14.22 0.21
C LYS A 527 -3.65 -14.92 -0.91
N GLY A 528 -3.87 -16.21 -1.13
CA GLY A 528 -3.23 -16.99 -2.19
C GLY A 528 -3.90 -16.75 -3.54
N HIS A 529 -3.09 -16.59 -4.58
CA HIS A 529 -3.58 -16.61 -5.96
C HIS A 529 -3.72 -18.07 -6.41
N TYR A 530 -4.94 -18.50 -6.71
CA TYR A 530 -5.23 -19.87 -7.13
C TYR A 530 -5.68 -19.93 -8.60
N PRO A 531 -5.20 -20.89 -9.39
CA PRO A 531 -5.73 -21.17 -10.72
C PRO A 531 -7.18 -21.69 -10.66
N ALA A 532 -7.87 -21.70 -11.80
CA ALA A 532 -9.28 -22.12 -11.89
C ALA A 532 -9.53 -23.56 -11.40
N ARG A 533 -8.53 -24.43 -11.53
CA ARG A 533 -8.51 -25.80 -10.97
C ARG A 533 -7.37 -25.92 -9.98
N VAL A 534 -7.66 -26.47 -8.81
CA VAL A 534 -6.71 -26.58 -7.68
C VAL A 534 -6.59 -28.01 -7.22
N LYS A 535 -5.40 -28.35 -6.70
CA LYS A 535 -5.16 -29.61 -6.01
C LYS A 535 -5.55 -29.47 -4.55
N VAL A 536 -6.32 -30.44 -4.05
CA VAL A 536 -6.71 -30.55 -2.65
C VAL A 536 -6.08 -31.82 -2.10
N TYR A 537 -5.21 -31.66 -1.11
CA TYR A 537 -4.61 -32.78 -0.39
C TYR A 537 -5.47 -33.12 0.82
N THR A 538 -5.80 -34.40 0.97
CA THR A 538 -6.55 -34.94 2.09
C THR A 538 -5.68 -35.93 2.84
N VAL A 539 -5.52 -35.72 4.14
CA VAL A 539 -4.78 -36.60 5.04
C VAL A 539 -5.78 -37.26 5.98
N GLY A 540 -5.93 -38.58 5.86
CA GLY A 540 -6.91 -39.36 6.60
C GLY A 540 -7.24 -40.68 5.91
N ASP A 541 -8.10 -41.47 6.55
CA ASP A 541 -8.61 -42.73 6.01
C ASP A 541 -10.15 -42.68 5.91
N ALA A 542 -10.79 -43.79 5.52
CA ALA A 542 -12.23 -43.84 5.27
C ALA A 542 -13.10 -43.38 6.47
N ASP A 543 -12.62 -43.59 7.69
CA ASP A 543 -13.35 -43.28 8.92
C ASP A 543 -12.99 -41.92 9.54
N GLU A 544 -11.85 -41.33 9.16
CA GLU A 544 -11.34 -40.11 9.77
C GLU A 544 -10.55 -39.26 8.77
N VAL A 545 -11.03 -38.04 8.49
CA VAL A 545 -10.26 -37.01 7.79
C VAL A 545 -9.61 -36.08 8.80
N PHE A 546 -8.28 -36.13 8.89
CA PHE A 546 -7.53 -35.30 9.83
C PHE A 546 -7.26 -33.89 9.28
N SER A 547 -6.79 -33.80 8.03
CA SER A 547 -6.50 -32.55 7.34
C SER A 547 -7.01 -32.58 5.90
N LYS A 548 -7.43 -31.42 5.39
CA LYS A 548 -7.85 -31.21 4.00
C LYS A 548 -7.51 -29.79 3.60
N GLU A 549 -6.62 -29.62 2.63
CA GLU A 549 -6.01 -28.31 2.33
C GLU A 549 -5.69 -28.14 0.84
N LEU A 550 -5.90 -26.93 0.32
CA LEU A 550 -5.50 -26.54 -1.05
C LEU A 550 -3.99 -26.32 -1.06
N CYS A 551 -3.26 -27.14 -1.82
CA CYS A 551 -1.81 -27.02 -1.91
C CYS A 551 -1.28 -27.50 -3.26
N GLY A 552 -0.24 -26.84 -3.77
CA GLY A 552 0.44 -27.21 -5.02
C GLY A 552 1.72 -28.02 -4.82
N GLY A 553 2.28 -28.06 -3.60
CA GLY A 553 3.58 -28.66 -3.32
C GLY A 553 3.57 -30.20 -3.21
N PRO A 554 4.75 -30.83 -3.15
CA PRO A 554 4.90 -32.27 -2.98
C PRO A 554 4.59 -32.68 -1.53
N HIS A 555 4.01 -33.87 -1.37
CA HIS A 555 3.72 -34.47 -0.07
C HIS A 555 4.25 -35.90 -0.03
N ILE A 556 4.49 -36.40 1.19
CA ILE A 556 4.71 -37.83 1.44
C ILE A 556 3.41 -38.60 1.25
N LEU A 557 3.47 -39.92 1.13
CA LEU A 557 2.28 -40.74 0.90
C LEU A 557 1.59 -41.15 2.20
N ARG A 558 2.34 -41.25 3.29
CA ARG A 558 1.81 -41.63 4.61
C ARG A 558 2.41 -40.79 5.73
N THR A 559 1.61 -40.42 6.73
CA THR A 559 2.06 -39.53 7.82
C THR A 559 3.12 -40.16 8.72
N GLY A 560 3.24 -41.49 8.77
CA GLY A 560 4.28 -42.20 9.50
C GLY A 560 5.69 -41.90 8.99
N GLU A 561 5.82 -41.49 7.71
CA GLU A 561 7.10 -41.10 7.12
C GLU A 561 7.67 -39.79 7.72
N ILE A 562 6.87 -39.03 8.48
CA ILE A 562 7.30 -37.78 9.13
C ILE A 562 8.26 -38.05 10.30
N GLY A 563 8.07 -39.17 11.02
CA GLY A 563 8.76 -39.42 12.30
C GLY A 563 8.07 -38.72 13.48
N ARG A 564 8.82 -38.04 14.33
CA ARG A 564 8.27 -37.33 15.49
C ARG A 564 8.26 -35.83 15.26
N PHE A 565 7.13 -35.18 15.55
CA PHE A 565 6.97 -33.72 15.43
C PHE A 565 7.13 -33.04 16.78
N LYS A 566 7.82 -31.90 16.82
CA LYS A 566 8.02 -31.13 18.05
C LYS A 566 7.95 -29.64 17.80
N ILE A 567 7.18 -28.93 18.63
CA ILE A 567 7.11 -27.48 18.66
C ILE A 567 8.26 -26.95 19.51
N GLU A 568 9.24 -26.34 18.86
CA GLU A 568 10.41 -25.76 19.53
C GLU A 568 10.09 -24.40 20.17
N LYS A 569 9.27 -23.59 19.50
CA LYS A 569 8.96 -22.25 19.96
C LYS A 569 7.63 -21.73 19.45
N GLU A 570 6.92 -21.02 20.32
CA GLU A 570 5.79 -20.18 19.99
C GLU A 570 6.09 -18.73 20.40
N GLU A 571 5.90 -17.77 19.49
CA GLU A 571 6.17 -16.35 19.73
C GLU A 571 5.24 -15.41 18.96
N SER A 572 5.22 -14.13 19.34
CA SER A 572 4.53 -13.09 18.55
C SER A 572 5.37 -12.75 17.33
N SER A 573 4.78 -12.78 16.13
CA SER A 573 5.43 -12.29 14.90
C SER A 573 5.12 -10.82 14.65
N SER A 574 3.84 -10.43 14.81
CA SER A 574 3.36 -9.06 14.73
C SER A 574 2.06 -8.91 15.54
N ALA A 575 1.42 -7.74 15.53
CA ALA A 575 0.15 -7.53 16.23
C ALA A 575 -0.90 -8.51 15.69
N GLY A 576 -1.52 -9.29 16.58
CA GLY A 576 -2.52 -10.30 16.23
C GLY A 576 -2.00 -11.54 15.51
N VAL A 577 -0.68 -11.67 15.25
CA VAL A 577 -0.09 -12.82 14.54
C VAL A 577 0.88 -13.57 15.43
N ARG A 578 0.63 -14.87 15.59
CA ARG A 578 1.47 -15.83 16.32
C ARG A 578 2.29 -16.65 15.34
N ARG A 579 3.44 -17.13 15.79
CA ARG A 579 4.39 -17.92 15.02
C ARG A 579 4.79 -19.16 15.80
N ILE A 580 4.63 -20.32 15.18
CA ILE A 580 5.18 -21.59 15.65
C ILE A 580 6.41 -21.94 14.81
N ARG A 581 7.48 -22.37 15.46
CA ARG A 581 8.58 -23.10 14.85
C ARG A 581 8.58 -24.52 15.36
N ALA A 582 8.63 -25.47 14.44
CA ALA A 582 8.63 -26.88 14.77
C ALA A 582 9.62 -27.64 13.90
N THR A 583 10.07 -28.78 14.41
CA THR A 583 11.04 -29.67 13.77
C THR A 583 10.46 -31.08 13.69
N ILE A 584 11.09 -31.91 12.87
CA ILE A 584 10.82 -33.34 12.81
C ILE A 584 12.11 -34.12 13.11
N SER A 585 11.98 -35.29 13.71
CA SER A 585 13.07 -36.23 13.95
C SER A 585 12.66 -37.64 13.57
N LEU A 586 13.52 -38.33 12.84
CA LEU A 586 13.39 -39.78 12.63
C LEU A 586 13.99 -40.42 13.89
N GLU A 587 13.16 -41.02 14.74
CA GLU A 587 13.66 -41.93 15.78
C GLU A 587 14.07 -43.27 15.18
#